data_AF-A0A9X0UGI4-F1
#
_entry.id   AF-A0A9X0UGI4-F1
#
_cell.length_a   1.000
_cell.length_b   1.000
_cell.length_c   1.000
_cell.angle_alpha   90.00
_cell.angle_beta   90.00
_cell.angle_gamma   90.00
#
_symmetry.space_group_name_H-M   'P 1'
#
loop_
_entity.id
_entity.type
_entity.pdbx_description
1 polymer ?
#
loop_
_entity_poly.entity_id
_entity_poly.type
_entity_poly.pdbx_seq_one_letter_code
_entity_poly.pdbx_strand_id
1 'polypeptide(L)'
;MPSAAAEPLSGAFGAEDVAEIERAIQLPIAPAFLLTGIFSVINVLAGRLARLIDRERAIRAGSSTALPGERQRLAQRAGCVHRAISASVLAAILLCSLIVGSFASIFVGLKVAWLLGALLIAAMLAMIVALSLFLVEVRLASHHLPLDNDA
;
A
#
# COMPACT_ATOMS: atom_id res chain seq x y z
N MET A 1 -26.09 55.66 -35.55
CA MET A 1 -24.74 55.06 -35.39
C MET A 1 -24.85 53.92 -34.39
N PRO A 2 -24.50 52.67 -34.78
CA PRO A 2 -24.60 51.49 -33.92
C PRO A 2 -23.30 51.31 -33.12
N SER A 3 -23.39 51.30 -31.79
CA SER A 3 -22.36 50.76 -30.90
C SER A 3 -23.01 50.51 -29.54
N ALA A 4 -23.71 49.39 -29.43
CA ALA A 4 -24.14 48.86 -28.15
C ALA A 4 -23.62 47.43 -28.09
N ALA A 5 -22.50 47.32 -27.36
CA ALA A 5 -21.97 46.16 -26.66
C ALA A 5 -22.27 44.79 -27.27
N ALA A 6 -21.23 44.19 -27.84
CA ALA A 6 -21.13 42.74 -27.94
C ALA A 6 -21.40 42.14 -26.55
N GLU A 7 -22.55 41.47 -26.38
CA GLU A 7 -22.72 40.53 -25.28
C GLU A 7 -21.69 39.41 -25.46
N PRO A 8 -20.78 39.16 -24.49
CA PRO A 8 -19.99 37.95 -24.52
C PRO A 8 -20.90 36.78 -24.11
N LEU A 9 -21.64 36.25 -25.07
CA LEU A 9 -22.23 34.93 -24.95
C LEU A 9 -21.13 33.88 -25.18
N SER A 10 -21.09 32.91 -24.27
CA SER A 10 -20.40 31.62 -24.37
C SER A 10 -18.87 31.62 -24.13
N GLY A 11 -18.49 31.07 -23.00
CA GLY A 11 -17.10 30.81 -22.59
C GLY A 11 -16.97 30.33 -21.14
N ALA A 12 -17.98 30.57 -20.31
CA ALA A 12 -17.99 30.20 -18.89
C ALA A 12 -18.08 28.69 -18.60
N PHE A 13 -18.29 27.83 -19.61
CA PHE A 13 -18.14 26.37 -19.50
C PHE A 13 -16.68 25.89 -19.66
N GLY A 14 -15.69 26.79 -19.66
CA GLY A 14 -14.34 26.46 -20.11
C GLY A 14 -13.22 26.55 -19.08
N ALA A 15 -13.38 27.29 -17.99
CA ALA A 15 -12.26 27.61 -17.09
C ALA A 15 -12.48 27.12 -15.66
N GLU A 16 -13.67 27.35 -15.09
CA GLU A 16 -13.99 26.90 -13.73
C GLU A 16 -14.14 25.37 -13.67
N ASP A 17 -14.86 24.78 -14.62
CA ASP A 17 -14.99 23.32 -14.76
C ASP A 17 -13.62 22.64 -14.99
N VAL A 18 -12.76 23.27 -15.80
CA VAL A 18 -11.41 22.75 -16.08
C VAL A 18 -10.53 22.85 -14.83
N ALA A 19 -10.59 23.94 -14.08
CA ALA A 19 -9.85 24.11 -12.83
C ALA A 19 -10.34 23.15 -11.73
N GLU A 20 -11.65 22.86 -11.69
CA GLU A 20 -12.24 21.91 -10.75
C GLU A 20 -11.81 20.46 -11.07
N ILE A 21 -11.83 20.08 -12.36
CA ILE A 21 -11.31 18.79 -12.83
C ILE A 21 -9.80 18.68 -12.56
N GLU A 22 -9.02 19.72 -12.85
CA GLU A 22 -7.58 19.75 -12.60
C GLU A 22 -7.28 19.53 -11.11
N ARG A 23 -7.97 20.25 -10.23
CA ARG A 23 -7.82 20.11 -8.77
C ARG A 23 -8.24 18.72 -8.30
N ALA A 24 -9.29 18.14 -8.88
CA ALA A 24 -9.74 16.79 -8.55
C ALA A 24 -8.75 15.69 -8.99
N ILE A 25 -8.04 15.89 -10.10
CA ILE A 25 -6.98 14.97 -10.56
C ILE A 25 -5.73 15.09 -9.68
N GLN A 26 -5.39 16.31 -9.23
CA GLN A 26 -4.20 16.56 -8.42
C GLN A 26 -4.32 16.10 -6.96
N LEU A 27 -5.51 16.23 -6.37
CA LEU A 27 -5.77 15.92 -4.97
C LEU A 27 -5.38 14.48 -4.55
N PRO A 28 -5.67 13.43 -5.34
CA PRO A 28 -5.28 12.06 -5.01
C PRO A 28 -3.83 11.66 -5.39
N ILE A 29 -3.01 12.55 -5.98
CA ILE A 29 -1.63 12.21 -6.40
C ILE A 29 -0.77 11.78 -5.20
N ALA A 30 -0.84 12.51 -4.09
CA ALA A 30 -0.06 12.21 -2.88
C ALA A 30 -0.38 10.81 -2.30
N PRO A 31 -1.65 10.42 -2.08
CA PRO A 31 -1.97 9.06 -1.64
C PRO A 31 -1.70 7.99 -2.71
N ALA A 32 -1.79 8.31 -4.00
CA ALA A 32 -1.40 7.37 -5.06
C ALA A 32 0.11 7.04 -5.04
N PHE A 33 0.96 7.99 -4.67
CA PHE A 33 2.40 7.73 -4.48
C PHE A 33 2.68 6.69 -3.38
N LEU A 34 1.87 6.69 -2.30
CA LEU A 34 1.98 5.69 -1.23
C LEU A 34 1.66 4.27 -1.71
N LEU A 35 0.79 4.09 -2.71
CA LEU A 35 0.52 2.77 -3.30
C LEU A 35 1.78 2.13 -3.87
N THR A 36 2.63 2.91 -4.55
CA THR A 36 3.92 2.41 -5.06
C THR A 36 4.80 1.89 -3.92
N GLY A 37 4.84 2.61 -2.80
CA GLY A 37 5.53 2.16 -1.58
C GLY A 37 4.97 0.84 -1.05
N ILE A 38 3.65 0.69 -1.00
CA ILE A 38 2.99 -0.54 -0.56
C ILE A 38 3.30 -1.71 -1.49
N PHE A 39 3.23 -1.52 -2.81
CA PHE A 39 3.56 -2.57 -3.77
C PHE A 39 5.03 -3.02 -3.66
N SER A 40 5.94 -2.09 -3.41
CA SER A 40 7.34 -2.41 -3.12
C SER A 40 7.47 -3.31 -1.87
N VAL A 41 6.80 -2.96 -0.78
CA VAL A 41 6.77 -3.77 0.45
C VAL A 41 6.18 -5.16 0.21
N ILE A 42 5.07 -5.24 -0.54
CA ILE A 42 4.45 -6.54 -0.92
C ILE A 42 5.44 -7.39 -1.70
N ASN A 43 6.20 -6.82 -2.65
CA ASN A 43 7.17 -7.57 -3.43
C ASN A 43 8.31 -8.13 -2.55
N VAL A 44 8.80 -7.34 -1.59
CA VAL A 44 9.81 -7.79 -0.63
C VAL A 44 9.28 -8.93 0.25
N LEU A 45 8.04 -8.80 0.74
CA LEU A 45 7.39 -9.83 1.55
C LEU A 45 7.13 -11.12 0.75
N ALA A 46 6.67 -11.00 -0.50
CA ALA A 46 6.44 -12.12 -1.40
C ALA A 46 7.74 -12.89 -1.68
N GLY A 47 8.84 -12.17 -1.94
CA GLY A 47 10.17 -12.78 -2.08
C GLY A 47 10.66 -13.49 -0.82
N ARG A 48 10.35 -12.96 0.38
CA ARG A 48 10.65 -13.64 1.65
C ARG A 48 9.83 -14.92 1.82
N LEU A 49 8.53 -14.86 1.53
CA LEU A 49 7.63 -16.01 1.61
C LEU A 49 8.06 -17.12 0.65
N ALA A 50 8.42 -16.77 -0.59
CA ALA A 50 8.94 -17.72 -1.57
C ALA A 50 10.17 -18.47 -1.04
N ARG A 51 11.16 -17.75 -0.48
CA ARG A 51 12.35 -18.38 0.13
C ARG A 51 12.01 -19.31 1.30
N LEU A 52 11.03 -18.96 2.13
CA LEU A 52 10.59 -19.83 3.23
C LEU A 52 9.94 -21.12 2.71
N ILE A 53 9.08 -21.01 1.70
CA ILE A 53 8.41 -22.15 1.06
C ILE A 53 9.44 -23.02 0.31
N ASP A 54 10.40 -22.43 -0.39
CA ASP A 54 11.43 -23.18 -1.11
C ASP A 54 12.34 -23.95 -0.14
N ARG A 55 12.69 -23.35 1.01
CA ARG A 55 13.43 -24.05 2.09
C ARG A 55 12.64 -25.22 2.65
N GLU A 56 11.34 -25.02 2.89
CA GLU A 56 10.44 -26.08 3.35
C GLU A 56 10.33 -27.21 2.32
N ARG A 57 10.21 -26.88 1.02
CA ARG A 57 10.20 -27.87 -0.07
C ARG A 57 11.50 -28.65 -0.13
N ALA A 58 12.66 -27.99 0.00
CA ALA A 58 13.96 -28.66 0.02
C ALA A 58 14.08 -29.67 1.18
N ILE A 59 13.59 -29.28 2.36
CA ILE A 59 13.51 -30.18 3.53
C ILE A 59 12.58 -31.38 3.27
N ARG A 60 11.44 -31.16 2.61
CA ARG A 60 10.49 -32.25 2.28
C ARG A 60 11.01 -33.19 1.21
N ALA A 61 11.77 -32.67 0.25
CA ALA A 61 12.41 -33.44 -0.82
C ALA A 61 13.65 -34.21 -0.36
N GLY A 62 14.09 -34.03 0.89
CA GLY A 62 15.29 -34.67 1.42
C GLY A 62 16.60 -34.06 0.90
N SER A 63 16.55 -32.97 0.12
CA SER A 63 17.73 -32.26 -0.38
C SER A 63 18.36 -31.34 0.67
N SER A 64 17.72 -31.18 1.83
CA SER A 64 18.26 -30.45 2.99
C SER A 64 17.81 -31.14 4.29
N THR A 65 18.76 -31.35 5.21
CA THR A 65 18.49 -31.90 6.54
C THR A 65 17.86 -30.82 7.43
N ALA A 66 16.67 -31.10 7.97
CA ALA A 66 16.03 -30.21 8.93
C ALA A 66 16.68 -30.29 10.30
N LEU A 67 17.02 -29.14 10.88
CA LEU A 67 17.38 -29.05 12.28
C LEU A 67 16.15 -29.32 13.19
N PRO A 68 16.35 -29.82 14.42
CA PRO A 68 15.29 -29.99 15.39
C PRO A 68 14.51 -28.67 15.59
N GLY A 69 13.19 -28.71 15.39
CA GLY A 69 12.31 -27.53 15.52
C GLY A 69 12.37 -26.52 14.36
N GLU A 70 13.20 -26.73 13.33
CA GLU A 70 13.31 -25.82 12.18
C GLU A 70 11.98 -25.69 11.43
N ARG A 71 11.26 -26.80 11.22
CA ARG A 71 9.94 -26.80 10.56
C ARG A 71 8.91 -25.92 11.27
N GLN A 72 8.89 -25.94 12.62
CA GLN A 72 7.98 -25.11 13.41
C GLN A 72 8.34 -23.63 13.30
N ARG A 73 9.64 -23.30 13.32
CA ARG A 73 10.13 -21.93 13.12
C ARG A 73 9.80 -21.39 11.72
N LEU A 74 9.96 -22.22 10.69
CA LEU A 74 9.58 -21.88 9.31
C LEU A 74 8.08 -21.59 9.20
N ALA A 75 7.24 -22.43 9.81
CA ALA A 75 5.78 -22.23 9.81
C ALA A 75 5.36 -20.93 10.53
N GLN A 76 5.97 -20.63 11.68
CA GLN A 76 5.71 -19.38 12.41
C GLN A 76 6.11 -18.15 11.58
N ARG A 77 7.28 -18.18 10.94
CA ARG A 77 7.75 -17.10 10.05
C ARG A 77 6.85 -16.93 8.84
N ALA A 78 6.48 -18.01 8.17
CA ALA A 78 5.59 -17.97 7.02
C ALA A 78 4.22 -17.38 7.40
N GLY A 79 3.68 -17.75 8.57
CA GLY A 79 2.44 -17.16 9.09
C GLY A 79 2.56 -15.66 9.39
N CYS A 80 3.69 -15.21 9.93
CA CYS A 80 3.95 -13.79 10.17
C CYS A 80 4.03 -12.99 8.86
N VAL A 81 4.80 -13.49 7.87
CA VAL A 81 4.92 -12.87 6.55
C VAL A 81 3.57 -12.82 5.84
N HIS A 82 2.78 -13.90 5.90
CA HIS A 82 1.44 -13.92 5.32
C HIS A 82 0.51 -12.88 5.95
N ARG A 83 0.54 -12.72 7.28
CA ARG A 83 -0.20 -11.66 7.98
C ARG A 83 0.25 -10.26 7.55
N ALA A 84 1.57 -10.04 7.40
CA ALA A 84 2.09 -8.76 6.92
C ALA A 84 1.60 -8.44 5.50
N ILE A 85 1.63 -9.42 4.58
CA ILE A 85 1.10 -9.25 3.21
C ILE A 85 -0.39 -8.90 3.26
N SER A 86 -1.18 -9.61 4.06
CA SER A 86 -2.63 -9.33 4.18
C SER A 86 -2.91 -7.90 4.67
N ALA A 87 -2.12 -7.39 5.63
CA ALA A 87 -2.23 -6.02 6.12
C ALA A 87 -1.81 -4.99 5.05
N SER A 88 -0.74 -5.27 4.28
CA SER A 88 -0.33 -4.42 3.14
C SER A 88 -1.39 -4.36 2.05
N VAL A 89 -2.00 -5.49 1.70
CA VAL A 89 -3.08 -5.55 0.70
C VAL A 89 -4.31 -4.79 1.19
N LEU A 90 -4.67 -4.91 2.47
CA LEU A 90 -5.75 -4.13 3.07
C LEU A 90 -5.48 -2.62 2.98
N ALA A 91 -4.26 -2.18 3.29
CA ALA A 91 -3.87 -0.78 3.15
C ALA A 91 -3.97 -0.29 1.69
N ALA A 92 -3.56 -1.11 0.72
CA ALA A 92 -3.70 -0.79 -0.70
C ALA A 92 -5.18 -0.67 -1.11
N ILE A 93 -6.06 -1.58 -0.66
CA ILE A 93 -7.50 -1.51 -0.92
C ILE A 93 -8.09 -0.22 -0.35
N LEU A 94 -7.74 0.15 0.90
CA LEU A 94 -8.21 1.39 1.52
C LEU A 94 -7.76 2.65 0.75
N LEU A 95 -6.51 2.68 0.26
CA LEU A 95 -6.02 3.76 -0.60
C LEU A 95 -6.71 3.79 -1.97
N CYS A 96 -6.95 2.64 -2.59
CA CYS A 96 -7.72 2.57 -3.83
C CYS A 96 -9.14 3.10 -3.63
N SER A 97 -9.81 2.70 -2.55
CA SER A 97 -11.12 3.23 -2.17
C SER A 97 -11.09 4.74 -1.89
N LEU A 98 -10.00 5.26 -1.31
CA LEU A 98 -9.80 6.70 -1.09
C LEU A 98 -9.70 7.46 -2.41
N ILE A 99 -8.91 6.96 -3.36
CA ILE A 99 -8.76 7.57 -4.68
C ILE A 99 -10.11 7.59 -5.41
N VAL A 100 -10.81 6.45 -5.44
CA VAL A 100 -12.16 6.36 -6.04
C VAL A 100 -13.13 7.33 -5.33
N GLY A 101 -13.12 7.37 -4.00
CA GLY A 101 -13.96 8.28 -3.22
C GLY A 101 -13.65 9.76 -3.47
N SER A 102 -12.38 10.10 -3.68
CA SER A 102 -11.92 11.46 -3.99
C SER A 102 -12.42 11.93 -5.36
N PHE A 103 -12.48 11.04 -6.35
CA PHE A 103 -13.11 11.38 -7.64
C PHE A 103 -14.64 11.39 -7.52
N ALA A 104 -15.22 10.47 -6.77
CA ALA A 104 -16.66 10.39 -6.55
C ALA A 104 -17.22 11.63 -5.81
N SER A 105 -16.41 12.32 -5.00
CA SER A 105 -16.88 13.49 -4.24
C SER A 105 -17.34 14.64 -5.14
N ILE A 106 -16.83 14.74 -6.36
CA ILE A 106 -17.23 15.75 -7.37
C ILE A 106 -18.72 15.59 -7.72
N PHE A 107 -19.22 14.36 -7.76
CA PHE A 107 -20.59 14.07 -8.18
C PHE A 107 -21.62 14.18 -7.04
N VAL A 108 -21.18 14.14 -5.77
CA VAL A 108 -22.06 13.80 -4.64
C VAL A 108 -22.34 14.97 -3.69
N GLY A 109 -21.55 16.06 -3.68
CA GLY A 109 -21.84 17.31 -2.93
C GLY A 109 -22.00 17.19 -1.39
N LEU A 110 -21.91 15.99 -0.83
CA LEU A 110 -22.04 15.70 0.60
C LEU A 110 -20.73 16.00 1.36
N LYS A 111 -20.78 15.92 2.69
CA LYS A 111 -19.63 15.97 3.64
C LYS A 111 -18.66 14.77 3.47
N VAL A 112 -18.23 14.49 2.24
CA VAL A 112 -17.32 13.42 1.86
C VAL A 112 -15.92 13.65 2.44
N ALA A 113 -15.56 14.90 2.76
CA ALA A 113 -14.30 15.26 3.36
C ALA A 113 -13.97 14.47 4.66
N TRP A 114 -14.96 14.27 5.55
CA TRP A 114 -14.72 13.51 6.79
C TRP A 114 -14.52 12.02 6.52
N LEU A 115 -15.26 11.46 5.56
CA LEU A 115 -15.11 10.07 5.13
C LEU A 115 -13.74 9.81 4.48
N LEU A 116 -13.30 10.70 3.57
CA LEU A 116 -11.98 10.61 2.94
C LEU A 116 -10.86 10.72 3.98
N GLY A 117 -10.99 11.64 4.94
CA GLY A 117 -10.07 11.75 6.06
C GLY A 117 -9.99 10.47 6.90
N ALA A 118 -11.13 9.88 7.25
CA ALA A 118 -11.19 8.63 7.99
C ALA A 118 -10.56 7.46 7.21
N LEU A 119 -10.83 7.36 5.90
CA LEU A 119 -10.29 6.31 5.05
C LEU A 119 -8.77 6.42 4.89
N LEU A 120 -8.25 7.65 4.78
CA LEU A 120 -6.81 7.92 4.73
C LEU A 120 -6.12 7.52 6.03
N ILE A 121 -6.68 7.90 7.18
CA ILE A 121 -6.14 7.52 8.50
C ILE A 121 -6.16 6.00 8.66
N ALA A 122 -7.26 5.33 8.30
CA ALA A 122 -7.36 3.88 8.34
C ALA A 122 -6.31 3.21 7.45
N ALA A 123 -6.08 3.73 6.24
CA ALA A 123 -5.06 3.23 5.32
C ALA A 123 -3.64 3.39 5.89
N MET A 124 -3.32 4.56 6.46
CA MET A 124 -2.03 4.81 7.11
C MET A 124 -1.82 3.90 8.32
N LEU A 125 -2.83 3.67 9.14
CA LEU A 125 -2.76 2.73 10.28
C LEU A 125 -2.52 1.29 9.82
N ALA A 126 -3.25 0.83 8.79
CA ALA A 126 -3.03 -0.49 8.20
C ALA A 126 -1.60 -0.62 7.65
N MET A 127 -1.07 0.44 7.03
CA MET A 127 0.31 0.49 6.54
C MET A 127 1.33 0.45 7.68
N ILE A 128 1.11 1.18 8.78
CA ILE A 128 1.96 1.12 9.98
C ILE A 128 1.98 -0.30 10.56
N VAL A 129 0.82 -0.96 10.66
CA VAL A 129 0.72 -2.35 11.13
C VAL A 129 1.50 -3.29 10.21
N ALA A 130 1.38 -3.15 8.89
CA ALA A 130 2.10 -3.96 7.92
C ALA A 130 3.63 -3.79 8.04
N LEU A 131 4.11 -2.54 8.16
CA LEU A 131 5.53 -2.23 8.36
C LEU A 131 6.04 -2.74 9.71
N SER A 132 5.22 -2.69 10.76
CA SER A 132 5.58 -3.20 12.09
C SER A 132 5.74 -4.73 12.08
N LEU A 133 4.81 -5.44 11.44
CA LEU A 133 4.91 -6.89 11.23
C LEU A 133 6.16 -7.27 10.42
N PHE A 134 6.44 -6.49 9.36
CA PHE A 134 7.65 -6.65 8.58
C PHE A 134 8.92 -6.44 9.41
N LEU A 135 8.97 -5.39 10.24
CA LEU A 135 10.11 -5.07 11.10
C LEU A 135 10.39 -6.19 12.12
N VAL A 136 9.33 -6.74 12.72
CA VAL A 136 9.44 -7.89 13.63
C VAL A 136 10.09 -9.08 12.92
N GLU A 137 9.70 -9.36 11.68
CA GLU A 137 10.29 -10.47 10.92
C GLU A 137 11.73 -10.21 10.49
N VAL A 138 12.07 -8.97 10.12
CA VAL A 138 13.46 -8.59 9.83
C VAL A 138 14.34 -8.81 11.06
N ARG A 139 13.86 -8.41 12.26
CA ARG A 139 14.57 -8.63 13.53
C ARG A 139 14.75 -10.12 13.85
N LEU A 140 13.74 -10.94 13.60
CA LEU A 140 13.81 -12.40 13.78
C LEU A 140 14.79 -13.06 12.82
N ALA A 141 14.91 -12.55 11.60
CA ALA A 141 15.85 -13.07 10.60
C ALA A 141 17.30 -12.64 10.90
N SER A 142 17.52 -11.42 11.40
CA SER A 142 18.85 -10.90 11.70
C SER A 142 19.52 -11.55 12.92
N HIS A 143 18.75 -12.15 13.84
CA HIS A 143 19.28 -12.84 15.02
C HIS A 143 19.99 -14.18 14.69
N HIS A 144 20.20 -14.50 13.42
CA HIS A 144 20.90 -15.69 12.94
C HIS A 144 22.12 -15.37 12.06
N LEU A 145 22.66 -14.16 12.12
CA LEU A 145 24.03 -13.94 11.67
C LEU A 145 24.97 -14.33 12.83
N PRO A 146 25.67 -15.48 12.77
CA PRO A 146 26.87 -15.63 13.56
C PRO A 146 27.89 -14.69 12.90
N LEU A 147 28.10 -13.52 13.48
CA LEU A 147 29.38 -12.83 13.34
C LEU A 147 30.33 -13.51 14.32
N ASP A 148 30.62 -14.80 14.09
CA ASP A 148 31.80 -15.39 14.72
C ASP A 148 32.97 -15.10 13.78
N ASN A 149 33.69 -14.09 14.23
CA ASN A 149 34.98 -13.67 13.76
C ASN A 149 35.99 -14.75 14.19
N ASP A 150 36.19 -15.75 13.34
CA ASP A 150 37.39 -16.59 13.37
C ASP A 150 38.37 -16.05 12.32
N ALA A 151 39.11 -15.02 12.75
CA ALA A 151 40.37 -14.59 12.16
C ALA A 151 41.53 -15.42 12.75
#